data_AF-A0A819NJE3-F1
#
_entry.id   AF-A0A819NJE3-F1
#
_cell.length_a   1.000
_cell.length_b   1.000
_cell.length_c   1.000
_cell.angle_alpha   90.00
_cell.angle_beta   90.00
_cell.angle_gamma   90.00
#
_symmetry.space_group_name_H-M   'P 1'
#
loop_
_entity.id
_entity.type
_entity.pdbx_description
1 polymer ?
#
loop_
_entity_poly.entity_id
_entity_poly.type
_entity_poly.pdbx_seq_one_letter_code
_entity_poly.pdbx_strand_id
1 'polypeptide(L)'
;VYKYLLTEYRDHPNPVIIKWLNQNQETHLPYDISLTKNGKTHYIEVKSTCVNNQHIFPLSINQIETFLKLRENYFIYRVYIGEKTFIILDNIPWRLMQKQLACFLRILPRPSD
;
A
#
# COMPACT_ATOMS: atom_id res chain seq x y z
N VAL A 1 7.35 -1.94 7.31
CA VAL A 1 6.45 -0.79 7.05
C VAL A 1 5.79 -0.28 8.33
N TYR A 2 4.87 -1.01 8.98
CA TYR A 2 4.16 -0.50 10.16
C TYR A 2 5.09 0.01 11.29
N LYS A 3 6.06 -0.78 11.72
CA LYS A 3 7.07 -0.35 12.72
C LYS A 3 7.84 0.89 12.28
N TYR A 4 8.20 0.97 11.00
CA TYR A 4 8.87 2.15 10.44
C TYR A 4 7.98 3.39 10.59
N LEU A 5 6.69 3.30 10.25
CA LEU A 5 5.75 4.42 10.38
C LEU A 5 5.60 4.86 11.84
N LEU A 6 5.52 3.91 12.78
CA LEU A 6 5.48 4.23 14.21
C LEU A 6 6.74 4.97 14.69
N THR A 7 7.91 4.62 14.15
CA THR A 7 9.17 5.30 14.48
C THR A 7 9.23 6.68 13.85
N GLU A 8 8.92 6.78 12.55
CA GLU A 8 8.96 8.02 11.77
C GLU A 8 8.07 9.11 12.36
N TYR A 9 6.88 8.73 12.84
CA TYR A 9 5.90 9.67 13.39
C TYR A 9 5.87 9.72 14.92
N ARG A 10 6.89 9.16 15.61
CA ARG A 10 6.94 9.11 17.07
C ARG A 10 6.91 10.51 17.70
N ASP A 11 7.76 11.40 17.20
CA ASP A 11 7.96 12.75 17.76
C ASP A 11 7.24 13.82 16.91
N HIS A 12 6.22 13.42 16.17
CA HIS A 12 5.49 14.32 15.29
C HIS A 12 4.70 15.35 16.11
N PRO A 13 4.78 16.67 15.79
CA PRO A 13 4.19 17.72 16.61
C PRO A 13 2.66 17.66 16.72
N ASN A 14 2.00 17.01 15.77
CA ASN A 14 0.56 16.76 15.78
C ASN A 14 0.26 15.26 15.94
N PRO A 15 -0.86 14.89 16.59
CA PRO A 15 -1.27 13.49 16.71
C PRO A 15 -1.35 12.78 15.35
N VAL A 16 -0.70 11.62 15.25
CA VAL A 16 -0.76 10.73 14.09
C VAL A 16 -1.36 9.39 14.52
N ILE A 17 -2.40 8.95 13.81
CA ILE A 17 -3.04 7.66 14.06
C ILE A 17 -2.60 6.70 12.96
N ILE A 18 -1.97 5.59 13.33
CA ILE A 18 -1.52 4.55 12.39
C ILE A 18 -2.23 3.25 12.76
N LYS A 19 -2.94 2.64 11.81
CA LYS A 19 -3.64 1.37 12.01
C LYS A 19 -3.17 0.35 10.99
N TRP A 20 -2.78 -0.83 11.45
CA TRP A 20 -2.53 -1.99 10.60
C TRP A 20 -3.77 -2.88 10.63
N LEU A 21 -4.50 -2.91 9.51
CA LEU A 21 -5.85 -3.46 9.46
C LEU A 21 -5.85 -4.97 9.25
N ASN A 22 -4.87 -5.50 8.51
CA ASN A 22 -4.68 -6.94 8.33
C ASN A 22 -3.59 -7.54 9.24
N GLN A 23 -3.32 -6.91 10.40
CA GLN A 23 -2.31 -7.42 11.35
C GLN A 23 -2.63 -8.84 11.84
N ASN A 24 -3.90 -9.09 12.17
CA ASN A 24 -4.34 -10.34 12.79
C ASN A 24 -4.99 -11.29 11.78
N GLN A 25 -5.70 -10.75 10.79
CA GLN A 25 -6.41 -11.50 9.76
C GLN A 25 -6.55 -10.65 8.50
N GLU A 26 -6.51 -11.29 7.33
CA GLU A 26 -6.83 -10.62 6.06
C GLU A 26 -8.23 -10.01 6.12
N THR A 27 -8.34 -8.70 5.89
CA THR A 27 -9.61 -7.96 6.03
C THR A 27 -10.33 -7.76 4.70
N HIS A 28 -9.69 -8.14 3.59
CA HIS A 28 -10.16 -7.87 2.22
C HIS A 28 -10.36 -6.38 1.91
N LEU A 29 -9.87 -5.51 2.78
CA LEU A 29 -9.78 -4.09 2.52
C LEU A 29 -8.78 -3.84 1.38
N PRO A 30 -8.98 -2.76 0.61
CA PRO A 30 -8.11 -2.46 -0.53
C PRO A 30 -6.76 -1.84 -0.12
N TYR A 31 -6.40 -1.90 1.16
CA TYR A 31 -5.16 -1.39 1.75
C TYR A 31 -4.89 -2.09 3.08
N ASP A 32 -3.62 -2.18 3.46
CA ASP A 32 -3.18 -2.86 4.69
C ASP A 32 -3.12 -1.90 5.88
N ILE A 33 -2.73 -0.64 5.63
CA ILE A 33 -2.47 0.35 6.66
C ILE A 33 -3.22 1.65 6.36
N SER A 34 -3.79 2.26 7.39
CA SER A 34 -4.25 3.66 7.34
C SER A 34 -3.41 4.53 8.25
N LEU A 35 -3.06 5.72 7.77
CA LEU A 35 -2.30 6.73 8.49
C LEU A 35 -3.07 8.05 8.41
N THR A 36 -3.56 8.54 9.55
CA THR A 36 -4.24 9.82 9.64
C THR A 36 -3.37 10.84 10.36
N LYS A 37 -3.09 11.96 9.70
CA LYS A 37 -2.33 13.09 10.22
C LYS A 37 -2.99 14.38 9.78
N ASN A 38 -3.12 15.35 10.68
CA ASN A 38 -3.72 16.67 10.40
C ASN A 38 -5.11 16.57 9.72
N GLY A 39 -5.94 15.61 10.14
CA GLY A 39 -7.28 15.38 9.56
C GLY A 39 -7.27 14.71 8.18
N LYS A 40 -6.11 14.41 7.60
CA LYS A 40 -5.96 13.75 6.30
C LYS A 40 -5.56 12.29 6.48
N THR A 41 -6.27 11.39 5.82
CA THR A 41 -5.98 9.94 5.85
C THR A 41 -5.29 9.51 4.57
N HIS A 42 -4.15 8.86 4.75
CA HIS A 42 -3.40 8.15 3.73
C HIS A 42 -3.64 6.65 3.87
N TYR A 43 -3.82 5.99 2.73
CA TYR A 43 -4.12 4.58 2.61
C TYR A 43 -2.94 3.88 1.96
N ILE A 44 -2.42 2.84 2.60
CA ILE A 44 -1.17 2.21 2.22
C ILE A 44 -1.41 0.73 2.00
N GLU A 45 -1.20 0.30 0.76
CA GLU A 45 -1.08 -1.11 0.39
C GLU A 45 0.40 -1.52 0.42
N VAL A 46 0.72 -2.66 1.01
CA VAL A 46 2.08 -3.19 1.10
C VAL A 46 2.21 -4.36 0.12
N LYS A 47 3.14 -4.22 -0.84
CA LYS A 47 3.49 -5.31 -1.76
C LYS A 47 4.93 -5.73 -1.50
N SER A 48 5.17 -7.00 -1.25
CA SER A 48 6.52 -7.52 -1.04
C SER A 48 7.08 -8.22 -2.29
N THR A 49 8.40 -8.22 -2.42
CA THR A 49 9.11 -8.96 -3.48
C THR A 49 10.51 -9.36 -3.02
N CYS A 50 11.01 -10.46 -3.58
CA CYS A 50 12.41 -10.87 -3.46
C CYS A 50 13.26 -10.40 -4.66
N VAL A 51 12.63 -9.81 -5.69
CA VAL A 51 13.29 -9.41 -6.94
C VAL A 51 13.44 -7.89 -6.95
N ASN A 52 14.68 -7.43 -7.01
CA ASN A 52 15.01 -6.02 -7.13
C ASN A 52 14.51 -5.44 -8.47
N ASN A 53 14.12 -4.17 -8.48
CA ASN A 53 13.58 -3.46 -9.65
C ASN A 53 12.35 -4.11 -10.35
N GLN A 54 11.70 -5.08 -9.72
CA GLN A 54 10.46 -5.61 -10.26
C GLN A 54 9.31 -4.65 -9.94
N HIS A 55 9.02 -3.71 -10.85
CA HIS A 55 7.88 -2.79 -10.71
C HIS A 55 6.54 -3.37 -11.18
N ILE A 56 6.47 -4.70 -11.34
CA ILE A 56 5.23 -5.44 -11.59
C ILE A 56 4.68 -6.03 -10.28
N PHE A 57 3.37 -5.91 -10.06
CA PHE A 57 2.69 -6.48 -8.89
C PHE A 57 1.21 -6.81 -9.18
N PRO A 58 0.63 -7.76 -8.44
CA PRO A 58 -0.80 -8.06 -8.53
C PRO A 58 -1.62 -6.94 -7.87
N LEU A 59 -2.75 -6.61 -8.49
CA LEU A 59 -3.81 -5.79 -7.89
C LEU A 59 -5.16 -6.51 -7.99
N SER A 60 -6.01 -6.37 -6.97
CA SER A 60 -7.42 -6.78 -7.05
C SER A 60 -8.27 -5.67 -7.67
N ILE A 61 -9.50 -6.00 -8.09
CA ILE A 61 -10.47 -5.01 -8.58
C ILE A 61 -10.73 -3.93 -7.52
N ASN A 62 -10.94 -4.33 -6.27
CA ASN A 62 -11.19 -3.42 -5.16
C ASN A 62 -10.01 -2.44 -4.94
N GLN A 63 -8.77 -2.93 -5.08
CA GLN A 63 -7.57 -2.07 -5.01
C GLN A 63 -7.55 -1.06 -6.15
N ILE A 64 -7.88 -1.49 -7.37
CA ILE A 64 -7.92 -0.62 -8.56
C ILE A 64 -8.95 0.49 -8.39
N GLU A 65 -10.19 0.15 -8.07
CA GLU A 65 -11.25 1.12 -7.84
C GLU A 65 -10.89 2.12 -6.73
N THR A 66 -10.26 1.61 -5.67
CA THR A 66 -9.88 2.42 -4.51
C THR A 66 -8.79 3.43 -4.84
N PHE A 67 -7.68 3.05 -5.48
CA PHE A 67 -6.62 4.02 -5.79
C PHE A 67 -7.06 5.03 -6.85
N LEU A 68 -7.98 4.65 -7.76
CA LEU A 68 -8.58 5.59 -8.71
C LEU A 68 -9.46 6.64 -8.01
N LYS A 69 -10.17 6.23 -6.95
CA LYS A 69 -11.00 7.11 -6.12
C LYS A 69 -10.18 8.02 -5.21
N LEU A 70 -9.19 7.47 -4.52
CA LEU A 70 -8.43 8.15 -3.47
C LEU A 70 -7.19 8.91 -3.99
N ARG A 71 -6.72 8.57 -5.21
CA ARG A 71 -5.67 9.26 -5.96
C ARG A 71 -4.41 9.50 -5.13
N GLU A 72 -4.08 10.76 -4.84
CA GLU A 72 -2.87 11.17 -4.11
C GLU A 72 -2.85 10.72 -2.64
N ASN A 73 -3.96 10.17 -2.15
CA ASN A 73 -4.09 9.67 -0.78
C ASN A 73 -3.88 8.15 -0.69
N TYR A 74 -3.66 7.47 -1.82
CA TYR A 74 -3.39 6.05 -1.88
C TYR A 74 -1.95 5.79 -2.31
N PHE A 75 -1.26 4.93 -1.56
CA PHE A 75 0.14 4.61 -1.76
C PHE A 75 0.33 3.11 -1.83
N ILE A 76 1.32 2.68 -2.61
CA ILE A 76 1.84 1.32 -2.57
C ILE A 76 3.25 1.37 -1.99
N TYR A 77 3.45 0.71 -0.86
CA TYR A 77 4.77 0.53 -0.27
C TYR A 77 5.34 -0.78 -0.79
N ARG A 78 6.34 -0.69 -1.67
CA ARG A 78 6.99 -1.86 -2.28
C ARG A 78 8.17 -2.27 -1.43
N VAL A 79 8.06 -3.42 -0.74
CA VAL A 79 9.05 -3.95 0.20
C VAL A 79 9.96 -4.95 -0.51
N TYR A 80 11.28 -4.72 -0.44
CA TYR A 80 12.30 -5.62 -0.95
C TYR A 80 12.85 -6.48 0.19
N ILE A 81 12.42 -7.74 0.24
CA ILE A 81 12.68 -8.64 1.37
C ILE A 81 14.19 -8.88 1.56
N GLY A 82 14.93 -9.03 0.46
CA GLY A 82 16.37 -9.30 0.49
C GLY A 82 17.20 -8.16 1.10
N GLU A 83 16.76 -6.92 0.92
CA GLU A 83 17.51 -5.72 1.36
C GLU A 83 16.97 -5.11 2.65
N LYS A 84 15.80 -5.57 3.12
CA LYS A 84 15.05 -4.96 4.24
C LYS A 84 14.74 -3.47 4.00
N THR A 85 14.63 -3.07 2.74
CA THR A 85 14.26 -1.71 2.30
C THR A 85 12.86 -1.70 1.71
N PHE A 86 12.29 -0.51 1.52
CA PHE A 86 11.08 -0.33 0.74
C PHE A 86 11.10 1.02 0.03
N ILE A 87 10.35 1.12 -1.06
CA ILE A 87 10.08 2.38 -1.75
C ILE A 87 8.60 2.75 -1.61
N ILE A 88 8.31 4.04 -1.68
CA ILE A 88 6.96 4.58 -1.64
C ILE A 88 6.55 4.92 -3.07
N LEU A 89 5.45 4.31 -3.52
CA LEU A 89 4.83 4.60 -4.81
C LEU A 89 3.57 5.41 -4.56
N ASP A 90 3.57 6.66 -5.01
CA ASP A 90 2.44 7.57 -5.04
C ASP A 90 1.87 7.68 -6.46
N ASN A 91 0.74 8.38 -6.63
CA ASN A 91 0.19 8.72 -7.94
C ASN A 91 0.13 7.53 -8.91
N ILE A 92 -0.34 6.38 -8.41
CA ILE A 92 -0.32 5.09 -9.10
C ILE A 92 -0.87 5.17 -10.54
N PRO A 93 -2.03 5.81 -10.81
CA PRO A 93 -2.53 5.93 -12.18
C PRO A 93 -1.55 6.60 -13.14
N TRP A 94 -0.93 7.70 -12.71
CA TRP A 94 0.04 8.44 -13.51
C TRP A 94 1.28 7.58 -13.80
N ARG A 95 1.81 6.88 -12.78
CA ARG A 95 2.98 6.01 -12.97
C ARG A 95 2.71 4.84 -13.91
N LEU A 96 1.48 4.29 -13.89
CA LEU A 96 1.04 3.27 -14.86
C LEU A 96 0.97 3.85 -16.28
N MET A 97 0.39 5.05 -16.44
CA MET A 97 0.32 5.74 -17.74
C MET A 97 1.70 6.04 -18.32
N GLN A 98 2.67 6.43 -17.48
CA GLN A 98 4.06 6.68 -17.87
C GLN A 98 4.90 5.40 -18.01
N LYS A 99 4.30 4.21 -17.88
CA LYS A 99 4.99 2.91 -17.94
C LYS A 99 6.14 2.76 -16.92
N GLN A 100 6.08 3.52 -15.83
CA GLN A 100 7.04 3.40 -14.71
C GLN A 100 6.68 2.23 -13.78
N LEU A 101 5.41 1.84 -13.76
CA LEU A 101 4.89 0.67 -13.05
C LEU A 101 4.16 -0.24 -14.02
N ALA A 102 4.08 -1.52 -13.68
CA ALA A 102 3.20 -2.48 -14.31
C ALA A 102 2.35 -3.17 -13.25
N CYS A 103 1.15 -3.61 -13.61
CA CYS A 103 0.33 -4.43 -12.73
C CYS A 103 -0.46 -5.44 -13.54
N PHE A 104 -0.88 -6.51 -12.86
CA PHE A 104 -1.80 -7.49 -13.42
C PHE A 104 -2.96 -7.73 -12.46
N LEU A 105 -4.11 -8.06 -13.01
CA LEU A 105 -5.29 -8.33 -12.21
C LEU A 105 -5.17 -9.70 -11.55
N ARG A 106 -5.35 -9.75 -10.22
CA ARG A 106 -5.44 -11.00 -9.46
C ARG A 106 -6.90 -11.23 -9.06
N ILE A 107 -7.52 -12.22 -9.71
CA ILE A 107 -8.85 -12.71 -9.36
C ILE A 107 -8.64 -14.00 -8.56
N LEU A 108 -9.04 -14.00 -7.29
CA LEU A 108 -9.06 -15.21 -6.49
C LEU A 108 -10.47 -15.83 -6.59
N PRO A 109 -10.57 -17.15 -6.81
CA PRO A 109 -11.85 -17.84 -6.67
C PRO A 109 -12.35 -17.65 -5.23
N ARG A 110 -13.68 -17.56 -5.05
CA ARG A 110 -14.23 -17.57 -3.70
C ARG A 110 -13.76 -18.87 -3.02
N PRO A 111 -13.33 -18.82 -1.76
CA PRO A 111 -13.12 -20.04 -0.99
C PRO A 111 -14.41 -20.86 -1.08
N SER A 112 -14.30 -22.16 -1.38
CA SER A 112 -15.43 -23.06 -1.25
C SER A 112 -15.87 -23.05 0.22
N ASP A 113 -17.16 -22.85 0.47
CA ASP A 113 -17.77 -22.97 1.79
C ASP A 113 -17.59 -24.38 2.37
#